data_AF-A0A959G3V9-F1
#
_entry.id   AF-A0A959G3V9-F1
#
_cell.length_a   1.000
_cell.length_b   1.000
_cell.length_c   1.000
_cell.angle_alpha   90.00
_cell.angle_beta   90.00
_cell.angle_gamma   90.00
#
_symmetry.space_group_name_H-M   'P 1'
#
loop_
_entity.id
_entity.type
_entity.pdbx_description
1 polymer ?
#
loop_
_entity_poly.entity_id
_entity_poly.type
_entity_poly.pdbx_seq_one_letter_code
_entity_poly.pdbx_strand_id
1 'polypeptide(L)'
;MNRDIKNITRSILFVVLLGILVPACEKQEDPLAVLNIDTGLSLELTQTLTPNGGMPSIDIWTTDEVNCSNAIIKNKVFSWATIAEIVIEGFGYNGGSCEEGKSKPRINLPLQMEPAYQSFFISITGAGKLGGVVNKVNEEYALNMESQKGFFSRNNVVRRIVPGMYWGYIEIKPGETNPEEVFKKIDQLLNQYEDQTFSFQNGDYTYFKVINNKVNLNSLNATGKFVSFAFKLKGINLEPFVYAVKSVPNISGHIYSYAGTEYVL
;
A
#
# COMPACT_ATOMS: atom_id res chain seq x y z
N MET A 1 46.23 22.18 63.50
CA MET A 1 45.03 22.71 62.81
C MET A 1 45.38 23.12 61.36
N ASN A 2 46.01 22.25 60.57
CA ASN A 2 46.41 22.61 59.19
C ASN A 2 46.65 21.41 58.24
N ARG A 3 46.15 20.22 58.59
CA ARG A 3 46.36 18.99 57.80
C ARG A 3 45.08 18.42 57.18
N ASP A 4 43.92 18.76 57.73
CA ASP A 4 42.62 18.22 57.27
C ASP A 4 41.98 19.01 56.12
N ILE A 5 42.31 20.30 55.96
CA ILE A 5 41.73 21.15 54.89
C ILE A 5 42.31 20.80 53.50
N LYS A 6 43.52 20.23 53.45
CA LYS A 6 44.22 19.94 52.19
C LYS A 6 43.73 18.67 51.49
N ASN A 7 43.12 17.74 52.23
CA ASN A 7 42.56 16.51 51.67
C ASN A 7 41.12 16.70 51.15
N ILE A 8 40.35 17.60 51.77
CA ILE A 8 38.98 17.92 51.33
C ILE A 8 38.99 18.68 50.00
N THR A 9 39.95 19.59 49.80
CA THR A 9 40.09 20.35 48.54
C THR A 9 40.56 19.50 47.36
N ARG A 10 41.37 18.45 47.59
CA ARG A 10 41.78 17.51 46.54
C ARG A 10 40.65 16.56 46.11
N SER A 11 39.80 16.13 47.05
CA SER A 11 38.66 15.26 46.74
C SER A 11 37.53 16.00 46.00
N ILE A 12 37.28 17.28 46.31
CA ILE A 12 36.27 18.08 45.61
C ILE A 12 36.70 18.37 44.17
N LEU A 13 37.99 18.61 43.92
CA LEU A 13 38.50 18.86 42.57
C LEU A 13 38.37 17.62 41.67
N PHE A 14 38.52 16.41 42.22
CA PHE A 14 38.36 15.16 41.46
C PHE A 14 36.89 14.84 41.12
N VAL A 15 35.96 15.18 42.02
CA VAL A 15 34.51 14.99 41.78
C VAL A 15 33.97 15.99 40.74
N VAL A 16 34.48 17.23 40.75
CA VAL A 16 34.10 18.24 39.74
C VAL A 16 34.68 17.92 38.36
N LEU A 17 35.88 17.32 38.28
CA LEU A 17 36.48 16.94 37.00
C LEU A 17 35.82 15.70 36.35
N LEU A 18 35.30 14.77 37.15
CA LEU A 18 34.57 13.60 36.64
C LEU A 18 33.13 13.91 36.20
N GLY A 19 32.55 15.03 36.64
CA GLY A 19 31.21 15.47 36.24
C GLY A 19 31.12 16.06 34.83
N ILE A 20 32.25 16.38 34.19
CA ILE A 20 32.30 17.04 32.86
C ILE A 20 32.48 16.00 31.72
N LEU A 21 32.69 14.72 32.05
CA LEU A 21 32.79 13.63 31.08
C LEU A 21 31.47 12.87 30.90
N VAL A 22 30.33 13.56 31.03
CA VAL A 22 29.09 13.00 30.48
C VAL A 22 29.30 13.05 28.96
N PRO A 23 29.31 11.92 28.24
CA PRO A 23 29.29 11.98 26.80
C PRO A 23 28.01 12.74 26.43
N ALA A 24 28.17 13.95 25.91
CA ALA A 24 27.13 14.59 25.14
C ALA A 24 26.88 13.64 23.98
N CYS A 25 25.92 12.75 24.17
CA CYS A 25 25.37 11.92 23.11
C CYS A 25 24.54 12.90 22.27
N GLU A 26 25.24 13.70 21.47
CA GLU A 26 24.64 14.44 20.38
C GLU A 26 24.07 13.34 19.48
N LYS A 27 22.74 13.15 19.54
CA LYS A 27 22.02 12.29 18.63
C LYS A 27 22.29 12.89 17.26
N GLN A 28 23.29 12.34 16.58
CA GLN A 28 23.66 12.71 15.23
C GLN A 28 22.38 12.52 14.40
N GLU A 29 21.71 13.62 14.08
CA GLU A 29 20.62 13.59 13.13
C GLU A 29 21.26 13.19 11.81
N ASP A 30 21.17 11.89 11.49
CA ASP A 30 21.55 11.41 10.17
C ASP A 30 20.85 12.31 9.16
N PRO A 31 21.61 13.04 8.31
CA PRO A 31 21.01 13.96 7.37
C PRO A 31 20.08 13.15 6.48
N LEU A 32 18.79 13.49 6.50
CA LEU A 32 17.81 12.90 5.61
C LEU A 32 18.37 12.92 4.19
N ALA A 33 18.43 11.75 3.56
CA ALA A 33 18.94 11.59 2.21
C ALA A 33 18.31 12.65 1.29
N VAL A 34 19.13 13.47 0.65
CA VAL A 34 18.62 14.50 -0.27
C VAL A 34 17.98 13.78 -1.45
N LEU A 35 16.67 13.94 -1.60
CA LEU A 35 15.94 13.40 -2.73
C LEU A 35 16.37 14.16 -3.99
N ASN A 36 17.01 13.49 -4.94
CA ASN A 36 17.24 14.02 -6.27
C ASN A 36 16.58 13.09 -7.32
N ILE A 37 16.44 13.52 -8.56
CA ILE A 37 15.86 12.66 -9.63
C ILE A 37 16.66 11.36 -9.82
N ASP A 38 17.94 11.35 -9.42
CA ASP A 38 18.79 10.15 -9.47
C ASP A 38 18.62 9.23 -8.25
N THR A 39 17.94 9.65 -7.16
CA THR A 39 17.70 8.84 -5.94
C THR A 39 16.73 7.68 -6.17
N GLY A 40 16.38 7.39 -7.41
CA GLY A 40 15.60 6.22 -7.80
C GLY A 40 14.23 6.24 -7.15
N LEU A 41 13.30 6.98 -7.71
CA LEU A 41 11.89 6.80 -7.35
C LEU A 41 11.28 5.70 -8.22
N SER A 42 10.43 4.89 -7.62
CA SER A 42 9.54 4.00 -8.36
C SER A 42 8.14 4.57 -8.33
N LEU A 43 7.43 4.40 -9.44
CA LEU A 43 6.01 4.75 -9.52
C LEU A 43 5.22 3.55 -10.05
N GLU A 44 4.00 3.39 -9.54
CA GLU A 44 3.05 2.40 -10.04
C GLU A 44 1.63 2.96 -10.07
N LEU A 45 0.86 2.51 -11.06
CA LEU A 45 -0.56 2.74 -11.10
C LEU A 45 -1.27 1.69 -10.25
N THR A 46 -1.98 2.15 -9.22
CA THR A 46 -2.78 1.33 -8.31
C THR A 46 -4.22 1.84 -8.28
N GLN A 47 -5.03 1.32 -7.37
CA GLN A 47 -6.32 1.92 -7.05
C GLN A 47 -6.58 1.92 -5.55
N THR A 48 -7.15 3.01 -5.04
CA THR A 48 -7.73 3.11 -3.71
C THR A 48 -9.20 2.70 -3.78
N LEU A 49 -9.62 1.80 -2.89
CA LEU A 49 -11.02 1.37 -2.82
C LEU A 49 -11.90 2.46 -2.21
N THR A 50 -13.03 2.72 -2.84
CA THR A 50 -14.03 3.71 -2.41
C THR A 50 -15.43 3.10 -2.49
N PRO A 51 -16.45 3.74 -1.90
CA PRO A 51 -17.85 3.33 -2.10
C PRO A 51 -18.30 3.30 -3.57
N ASN A 52 -17.56 3.94 -4.49
CA ASN A 52 -17.84 3.95 -5.94
C ASN A 52 -16.92 2.99 -6.72
N GLY A 53 -16.27 2.06 -6.02
CA GLY A 53 -15.26 1.14 -6.57
C GLY A 53 -13.85 1.71 -6.49
N GLY A 54 -12.94 1.11 -7.24
CA GLY A 54 -11.55 1.52 -7.33
C GLY A 54 -11.40 2.88 -8.01
N MET A 55 -10.85 3.82 -7.26
CA MET A 55 -10.36 5.11 -7.74
C MET A 55 -8.87 4.94 -8.07
N PRO A 56 -8.40 5.32 -9.25
CA PRO A 56 -6.99 5.14 -9.62
C PRO A 56 -6.11 5.96 -8.69
N SER A 57 -4.93 5.45 -8.38
CA SER A 57 -3.98 6.08 -7.48
C SER A 57 -2.57 5.90 -8.01
N ILE A 58 -1.76 6.94 -7.85
CA ILE A 58 -0.33 6.86 -8.14
C ILE A 58 0.38 6.54 -6.84
N ASP A 59 1.06 5.41 -6.84
CA ASP A 59 1.87 4.97 -5.73
C ASP A 59 3.34 5.27 -6.02
N ILE A 60 4.00 5.97 -5.11
CA ILE A 60 5.38 6.44 -5.28
C ILE A 60 6.19 5.98 -4.07
N TRP A 61 7.35 5.36 -4.31
CA TRP A 61 8.27 4.95 -3.24
C TRP A 61 9.72 5.04 -3.68
N THR A 62 10.63 5.03 -2.71
CA THR A 62 12.07 4.98 -2.98
C THR A 62 12.51 3.59 -3.43
N THR A 63 13.44 3.49 -4.39
CA THR A 63 14.03 2.20 -4.75
C THR A 63 14.84 1.62 -3.60
N ASP A 64 15.57 2.48 -2.91
CA ASP A 64 16.47 2.13 -1.81
C ASP A 64 15.82 2.33 -0.45
N GLU A 65 16.31 1.59 0.53
CA GLU A 65 15.90 1.75 1.93
C GLU A 65 16.58 2.99 2.55
N VAL A 66 15.86 3.69 3.39
CA VAL A 66 16.40 4.74 4.26
C VAL A 66 16.53 4.20 5.68
N ASN A 67 17.55 4.65 6.42
CA ASN A 67 17.81 4.26 7.80
C ASN A 67 16.85 4.96 8.78
N CYS A 68 15.56 4.74 8.59
CA CYS A 68 14.53 5.23 9.48
C CYS A 68 13.23 4.46 9.25
N SER A 69 12.68 3.80 10.27
CA SER A 69 11.49 2.95 10.11
C SER A 69 10.20 3.75 9.91
N ASN A 70 10.13 4.97 10.44
CA ASN A 70 8.98 5.88 10.33
C ASN A 70 9.16 6.96 9.25
N ALA A 71 10.09 6.79 8.29
CA ALA A 71 10.29 7.77 7.23
C ALA A 71 9.15 7.79 6.20
N ILE A 72 8.81 9.00 5.74
CA ILE A 72 7.74 9.28 4.78
C ILE A 72 8.25 10.20 3.67
N ILE A 73 7.59 10.18 2.51
CA ILE A 73 7.78 11.20 1.47
C ILE A 73 6.88 12.38 1.82
N LYS A 74 7.45 13.57 1.98
CA LYS A 74 6.68 14.81 2.13
C LYS A 74 6.25 15.30 0.75
N ASN A 75 4.96 15.54 0.59
CA ASN A 75 4.42 16.02 -0.66
C ASN A 75 3.30 17.04 -0.47
N LYS A 76 3.10 17.85 -1.50
CA LYS A 76 1.90 18.67 -1.71
C LYS A 76 1.22 18.24 -2.99
N VAL A 77 -0.11 18.25 -2.98
CA VAL A 77 -0.91 18.00 -4.18
C VAL A 77 -1.72 19.23 -4.48
N PHE A 78 -1.58 19.74 -5.69
CA PHE A 78 -2.36 20.83 -6.22
C PHE A 78 -3.19 20.27 -7.36
N SER A 79 -4.49 20.55 -7.39
CA SER A 79 -5.38 20.06 -8.43
C SER A 79 -6.20 21.20 -9.02
N TRP A 80 -6.27 21.24 -10.34
CA TRP A 80 -7.08 22.19 -11.08
C TRP A 80 -7.62 21.56 -12.36
N ALA A 81 -8.94 21.53 -12.49
CA ALA A 81 -9.63 20.87 -13.59
C ALA A 81 -9.10 19.44 -13.82
N THR A 82 -8.48 19.18 -14.98
CA THR A 82 -8.00 17.87 -15.42
C THR A 82 -6.51 17.65 -15.12
N ILE A 83 -5.89 18.52 -14.32
CA ILE A 83 -4.46 18.52 -14.03
C ILE A 83 -4.23 18.37 -12.52
N ALA A 84 -3.35 17.44 -12.15
CA ALA A 84 -2.79 17.35 -10.80
C ALA A 84 -1.28 17.61 -10.80
N GLU A 85 -0.78 18.46 -9.91
CA GLU A 85 0.64 18.62 -9.65
C GLU A 85 0.99 18.09 -8.27
N ILE A 86 1.86 17.07 -8.26
CA ILE A 86 2.42 16.44 -7.08
C ILE A 86 3.81 17.04 -6.88
N VAL A 87 3.98 17.87 -5.86
CA VAL A 87 5.28 18.42 -5.48
C VAL A 87 5.86 17.55 -4.38
N ILE A 88 6.97 16.86 -4.67
CA ILE A 88 7.74 16.12 -3.68
C ILE A 88 8.77 17.06 -3.05
N GLU A 89 8.58 17.35 -1.75
CA GLU A 89 9.40 18.29 -1.00
C GLU A 89 10.65 17.63 -0.40
N GLY A 90 10.66 16.31 -0.28
CA GLY A 90 11.76 15.51 0.29
C GLY A 90 11.24 14.45 1.25
N PHE A 91 12.04 14.07 2.24
CA PHE A 91 11.64 13.13 3.28
C PHE A 91 11.20 13.81 4.58
N GLY A 92 10.43 13.07 5.36
CA GLY A 92 10.02 13.43 6.71
C GLY A 92 9.91 12.19 7.58
N TYR A 93 9.39 12.40 8.78
CA TYR A 93 9.10 11.33 9.72
C TYR A 93 7.62 11.40 10.12
N ASN A 94 6.99 10.25 10.24
CA ASN A 94 5.69 10.14 10.86
C ASN A 94 5.86 10.14 12.39
N GLY A 95 5.28 11.12 13.09
CA GLY A 95 5.28 11.14 14.56
C GLY A 95 6.50 11.78 15.24
N GLY A 96 7.36 12.52 14.54
CA GLY A 96 8.40 13.36 15.16
C GLY A 96 9.82 13.02 14.71
N SER A 97 10.65 12.48 15.61
CA SER A 97 12.04 12.13 15.30
C SER A 97 12.17 10.77 14.60
N CYS A 98 13.32 10.53 13.97
CA CYS A 98 13.61 9.24 13.37
C CYS A 98 13.60 8.08 14.40
N GLU A 99 12.90 7.00 14.05
CA GLU A 99 12.88 5.72 14.76
C GLU A 99 13.86 4.73 14.13
N GLU A 100 14.50 3.92 14.97
CA GLU A 100 15.47 2.91 14.54
C GLU A 100 14.82 1.91 13.58
N GLY A 101 15.58 1.51 12.56
CA GLY A 101 15.17 0.55 11.55
C GLY A 101 15.36 1.08 10.13
N LYS A 102 14.85 0.33 9.17
CA LYS A 102 14.90 0.70 7.76
C LYS A 102 13.50 0.66 7.15
N SER A 103 13.23 1.55 6.22
CA SER A 103 11.98 1.56 5.46
C SER A 103 12.22 2.02 4.02
N LYS A 104 11.24 1.77 3.15
CA LYS A 104 11.14 2.43 1.84
C LYS A 104 9.99 3.42 1.91
N PRO A 105 10.26 4.72 2.14
CA PRO A 105 9.21 5.73 2.23
C PRO A 105 8.30 5.66 1.01
N ARG A 106 7.00 5.66 1.27
CA ARG A 106 5.96 5.43 0.26
C ARG A 106 4.81 6.39 0.47
N ILE A 107 4.22 6.86 -0.62
CA ILE A 107 2.98 7.63 -0.64
C ILE A 107 2.05 7.06 -1.70
N ASN A 108 0.76 7.00 -1.37
CA ASN A 108 -0.30 6.65 -2.30
C ASN A 108 -1.17 7.89 -2.52
N LEU A 109 -1.32 8.30 -3.78
CA LEU A 109 -1.98 9.54 -4.16
C LEU A 109 -3.18 9.22 -5.05
N PRO A 110 -4.40 9.22 -4.48
CA PRO A 110 -5.60 9.01 -5.27
C PRO A 110 -5.80 10.12 -6.29
N LEU A 111 -6.14 9.71 -7.51
CA LEU A 111 -6.42 10.58 -8.63
C LEU A 111 -7.93 10.75 -8.78
N GLN A 112 -8.41 11.95 -8.52
CA GLN A 112 -9.80 12.33 -8.79
C GLN A 112 -9.96 12.53 -10.30
N MET A 113 -10.30 11.45 -11.00
CA MET A 113 -10.51 11.47 -12.44
C MET A 113 -11.88 12.05 -12.79
N GLU A 114 -11.93 13.34 -13.09
CA GLU A 114 -13.01 13.97 -13.84
C GLU A 114 -12.41 15.02 -14.79
N PRO A 115 -12.48 14.87 -16.13
CA PRO A 115 -13.10 13.83 -16.97
C PRO A 115 -12.16 12.63 -17.26
N ALA A 116 -12.45 11.84 -18.31
CA ALA A 116 -11.83 10.53 -18.66
C ALA A 116 -10.29 10.49 -18.82
N TYR A 117 -9.60 11.62 -18.72
CA TYR A 117 -8.16 11.71 -18.66
C TYR A 117 -7.76 12.70 -17.58
N GLN A 118 -6.68 12.38 -16.86
CA GLN A 118 -6.05 13.29 -15.94
C GLN A 118 -4.56 13.37 -16.26
N SER A 119 -4.13 14.55 -16.70
CA SER A 119 -2.71 14.86 -16.78
C SER A 119 -2.22 15.09 -15.36
N PHE A 120 -1.01 14.63 -15.08
CA PHE A 120 -0.37 14.96 -13.82
C PHE A 120 1.10 15.29 -14.03
N PHE A 121 1.65 16.03 -13.08
CA PHE A 121 3.06 16.32 -13.02
C PHE A 121 3.63 15.94 -11.67
N ILE A 122 4.80 15.31 -11.66
CA ILE A 122 5.59 15.10 -10.46
C ILE A 122 6.76 16.09 -10.51
N SER A 123 6.78 17.01 -9.57
CA SER A 123 7.82 18.03 -9.40
C SER A 123 8.67 17.67 -8.20
N ILE A 124 9.96 17.45 -8.39
CA ILE A 124 10.92 17.24 -7.28
C ILE A 124 11.70 18.53 -7.08
N THR A 125 11.68 19.06 -5.85
CA THR A 125 12.40 20.28 -5.49
C THR A 125 13.87 20.17 -5.88
N GLY A 126 14.34 21.06 -6.77
CA GLY A 126 15.73 21.11 -7.21
C GLY A 126 16.14 20.11 -8.29
N ALA A 127 15.24 19.23 -8.76
CA ALA A 127 15.58 18.21 -9.75
C ALA A 127 14.75 18.26 -11.04
N GLY A 128 13.57 18.91 -11.03
CA GLY A 128 12.77 19.17 -12.23
C GLY A 128 11.35 18.63 -12.15
N LYS A 129 10.63 18.73 -13.27
CA LYS A 129 9.22 18.35 -13.42
C LYS A 129 9.08 17.26 -14.47
N LEU A 130 8.31 16.23 -14.16
CA LEU A 130 8.03 15.11 -15.06
C LEU A 130 6.53 15.00 -15.27
N GLY A 131 6.11 15.04 -16.54
CA GLY A 131 4.73 14.88 -16.93
C GLY A 131 4.34 13.42 -17.09
N GLY A 132 3.08 13.13 -16.77
CA GLY A 132 2.42 11.88 -17.06
C GLY A 132 0.94 12.09 -17.32
N VAL A 133 0.29 11.07 -17.88
CA VAL A 133 -1.14 11.06 -18.15
C VAL A 133 -1.70 9.72 -17.71
N VAL A 134 -2.78 9.76 -16.93
CA VAL A 134 -3.63 8.60 -16.67
C VAL A 134 -4.87 8.72 -17.55
N ASN A 135 -5.06 7.72 -18.41
CA ASN A 135 -6.22 7.62 -19.28
C ASN A 135 -7.15 6.52 -18.78
N LYS A 136 -8.46 6.76 -18.83
CA LYS A 136 -9.48 5.74 -18.59
C LYS A 136 -10.11 5.30 -19.91
N VAL A 137 -10.01 4.01 -20.21
CA VAL A 137 -10.73 3.38 -21.34
C VAL A 137 -11.57 2.24 -20.78
N ASN A 138 -12.89 2.39 -20.81
CA ASN A 138 -13.82 1.49 -20.12
C ASN A 138 -13.48 1.40 -18.62
N GLU A 139 -13.20 0.21 -18.11
CA GLU A 139 -12.78 -0.06 -16.74
C GLU A 139 -11.29 -0.38 -16.65
N GLU A 140 -10.47 0.21 -17.53
CA GLU A 140 -9.01 0.13 -17.50
C GLU A 140 -8.43 1.54 -17.33
N TYR A 141 -7.49 1.67 -16.41
CA TYR A 141 -6.65 2.85 -16.28
C TYR A 141 -5.26 2.54 -16.81
N ALA A 142 -4.72 3.44 -17.63
CA ALA A 142 -3.40 3.32 -18.20
C ALA A 142 -2.56 4.57 -17.92
N LEU A 143 -1.39 4.37 -17.32
CA LEU A 143 -0.40 5.37 -16.98
C LEU A 143 0.63 5.48 -18.11
N ASN A 144 0.80 6.68 -18.65
CA ASN A 144 1.82 7.00 -19.63
C ASN A 144 2.69 8.14 -19.10
N MET A 145 4.00 7.93 -19.02
CA MET A 145 4.96 8.96 -18.59
C MET A 145 5.63 9.59 -19.82
N GLU A 146 5.86 10.91 -19.79
CA GLU A 146 6.60 11.62 -20.86
C GLU A 146 8.08 11.24 -20.88
N SER A 147 8.65 10.95 -19.71
CA SER A 147 10.03 10.49 -19.55
C SER A 147 10.14 9.53 -18.37
N GLN A 148 11.02 8.54 -18.50
CA GLN A 148 11.38 7.60 -17.42
C GLN A 148 12.71 7.99 -16.74
N LYS A 149 13.32 9.13 -17.09
CA LYS A 149 14.57 9.57 -16.45
C LYS A 149 14.33 9.83 -14.97
N GLY A 150 14.95 9.01 -14.11
CA GLY A 150 14.85 9.08 -12.65
C GLY A 150 13.65 8.38 -12.02
N PHE A 151 12.75 7.79 -12.82
CA PHE A 151 11.61 7.03 -12.33
C PHE A 151 11.55 5.63 -12.93
N PHE A 152 11.43 4.63 -12.06
CA PHE A 152 11.12 3.25 -12.45
C PHE A 152 9.61 3.06 -12.45
N SER A 153 8.99 3.15 -13.62
CA SER A 153 7.57 2.86 -13.79
C SER A 153 7.33 1.35 -13.73
N ARG A 154 6.53 0.90 -12.78
CA ARG A 154 6.08 -0.48 -12.64
C ARG A 154 4.58 -0.50 -12.82
N ASN A 155 4.07 -1.54 -13.50
CA ASN A 155 2.64 -1.80 -13.66
C ASN A 155 1.84 -0.54 -14.06
N ASN A 156 1.85 -0.26 -15.37
CA ASN A 156 1.26 0.95 -15.91
C ASN A 156 -0.21 0.78 -16.29
N VAL A 157 -0.79 -0.39 -16.07
CA VAL A 157 -2.16 -0.70 -16.47
C VAL A 157 -2.84 -1.42 -15.32
N VAL A 158 -3.97 -0.87 -14.87
CA VAL A 158 -4.80 -1.50 -13.84
C VAL A 158 -6.25 -1.54 -14.31
N ARG A 159 -6.89 -2.69 -14.13
CA ARG A 159 -8.33 -2.87 -14.30
C ARG A 159 -9.02 -2.38 -13.04
N ARG A 160 -10.06 -1.58 -13.24
CA ARG A 160 -10.85 -1.01 -12.15
C ARG A 160 -11.68 -2.10 -11.46
N ILE A 161 -11.65 -2.09 -10.14
CA ILE A 161 -12.64 -2.80 -9.32
C ILE A 161 -13.94 -1.98 -9.35
N VAL A 162 -14.96 -2.45 -10.04
CA VAL A 162 -16.27 -1.78 -10.12
C VAL A 162 -17.16 -2.11 -8.91
N PRO A 163 -18.18 -1.28 -8.61
CA PRO A 163 -19.16 -1.59 -7.58
C PRO A 163 -19.80 -2.97 -7.74
N GLY A 164 -19.98 -3.67 -6.61
CA GLY A 164 -20.52 -5.02 -6.56
C GLY A 164 -19.49 -6.13 -6.83
N MET A 165 -18.22 -5.81 -7.05
CA MET A 165 -17.15 -6.80 -7.12
C MET A 165 -16.70 -7.24 -5.73
N TYR A 166 -16.40 -8.52 -5.62
CA TYR A 166 -15.85 -9.15 -4.42
C TYR A 166 -14.75 -10.14 -4.84
N TRP A 167 -13.74 -10.28 -3.99
CA TRP A 167 -12.67 -11.24 -4.19
C TRP A 167 -12.21 -11.79 -2.86
N GLY A 168 -11.42 -12.85 -2.89
CA GLY A 168 -10.89 -13.42 -1.67
C GLY A 168 -10.48 -14.87 -1.84
N TYR A 169 -10.36 -15.54 -0.71
CA TYR A 169 -10.06 -16.96 -0.67
C TYR A 169 -10.86 -17.65 0.42
N ILE A 170 -11.18 -18.91 0.16
CA ILE A 170 -11.74 -19.83 1.15
C ILE A 170 -10.76 -21.00 1.27
N GLU A 171 -10.33 -21.25 2.50
CA GLU A 171 -9.41 -22.30 2.90
C GLU A 171 -10.19 -23.37 3.67
N ILE A 172 -9.85 -24.63 3.40
CA ILE A 172 -10.39 -25.78 4.16
C ILE A 172 -9.48 -26.02 5.36
N LYS A 173 -10.09 -26.07 6.55
CA LYS A 173 -9.39 -26.31 7.81
C LYS A 173 -8.77 -27.72 7.83
N PRO A 174 -7.60 -27.87 8.49
CA PRO A 174 -7.01 -29.19 8.71
C PRO A 174 -8.00 -30.14 9.40
N GLY A 175 -8.07 -31.38 8.92
CA GLY A 175 -8.95 -32.42 9.47
C GLY A 175 -10.28 -32.63 8.72
N GLU A 176 -10.57 -31.83 7.69
CA GLU A 176 -11.70 -32.11 6.79
C GLU A 176 -11.47 -33.42 6.02
N THR A 177 -12.44 -34.33 6.09
CA THR A 177 -12.36 -35.67 5.51
C THR A 177 -12.83 -35.71 4.05
N ASN A 178 -13.65 -34.75 3.61
CA ASN A 178 -14.11 -34.64 2.23
C ASN A 178 -13.95 -33.22 1.64
N PRO A 179 -12.70 -32.75 1.41
CA PRO A 179 -12.44 -31.40 0.93
C PRO A 179 -13.02 -31.12 -0.46
N GLU A 180 -13.19 -32.14 -1.30
CA GLU A 180 -13.77 -31.98 -2.65
C GLU A 180 -15.25 -31.62 -2.60
N GLU A 181 -16.01 -32.21 -1.67
CA GLU A 181 -17.41 -31.87 -1.46
C GLU A 181 -17.58 -30.45 -0.92
N VAL A 182 -16.68 -30.03 -0.02
CA VAL A 182 -16.64 -28.65 0.49
C VAL A 182 -16.38 -27.66 -0.65
N PHE A 183 -15.38 -27.91 -1.50
CA PHE A 183 -15.11 -27.06 -2.66
C PHE A 183 -16.28 -27.02 -3.64
N LYS A 184 -16.90 -28.17 -3.93
CA LYS A 184 -18.09 -28.22 -4.79
C LYS A 184 -19.23 -27.37 -4.23
N LYS A 185 -19.44 -27.37 -2.91
CA LYS A 185 -20.45 -26.54 -2.26
C LYS A 185 -20.10 -25.05 -2.36
N ILE A 186 -18.83 -24.69 -2.19
CA ILE A 186 -18.35 -23.31 -2.39
C ILE A 186 -18.57 -22.86 -3.83
N ASP A 187 -18.22 -23.68 -4.82
CA ASP A 187 -18.42 -23.37 -6.24
C ASP A 187 -19.92 -23.19 -6.57
N GLN A 188 -20.79 -24.01 -5.99
CA GLN A 188 -22.24 -23.83 -6.14
C GLN A 188 -22.72 -22.50 -5.57
N LEU A 189 -22.22 -22.10 -4.39
CA LEU A 189 -22.54 -20.80 -3.81
C LEU A 189 -22.02 -19.65 -4.66
N LEU A 190 -20.78 -19.70 -5.13
CA LEU A 190 -20.22 -18.67 -6.03
C LEU A 190 -21.09 -18.52 -7.28
N ASN A 191 -21.42 -19.62 -7.96
CA ASN A 191 -22.26 -19.61 -9.15
C ASN A 191 -23.69 -19.11 -8.89
N GLN A 192 -24.27 -19.41 -7.72
CA GLN A 192 -25.63 -18.98 -7.36
C GLN A 192 -25.73 -17.45 -7.21
N TYR A 193 -24.71 -16.82 -6.64
CA TYR A 193 -24.72 -15.39 -6.30
C TYR A 193 -24.04 -14.51 -7.36
N GLU A 194 -23.23 -15.09 -8.24
CA GLU A 194 -22.54 -14.38 -9.31
C GLU A 194 -23.50 -13.81 -10.37
N ASP A 195 -23.22 -12.59 -10.78
CA ASP A 195 -23.77 -11.97 -11.98
C ASP A 195 -23.13 -12.59 -13.22
N GLN A 196 -23.82 -13.57 -13.79
CA GLN A 196 -23.41 -14.29 -14.99
C GLN A 196 -23.25 -13.40 -16.24
N THR A 197 -23.70 -12.15 -16.20
CA THR A 197 -23.50 -11.19 -17.31
C THR A 197 -22.17 -10.44 -17.21
N PHE A 198 -21.50 -10.52 -16.06
CA PHE A 198 -20.20 -9.90 -15.83
C PHE A 198 -19.09 -10.90 -16.08
N SER A 199 -18.09 -10.51 -16.88
CA SER A 199 -16.88 -11.28 -17.07
C SER A 199 -15.67 -10.44 -16.69
N PHE A 200 -14.79 -11.03 -15.89
CA PHE A 200 -13.50 -10.43 -15.60
C PHE A 200 -12.64 -10.43 -16.85
N GLN A 201 -11.97 -9.32 -17.08
CA GLN A 201 -10.89 -9.26 -18.06
C GLN A 201 -9.58 -9.65 -17.39
N ASN A 202 -8.71 -10.36 -18.12
CA ASN A 202 -7.35 -10.61 -17.66
C ASN A 202 -6.63 -9.29 -17.38
N GLY A 203 -5.82 -9.26 -16.33
CA GLY A 203 -5.09 -8.07 -15.92
C GLY A 203 -4.94 -7.94 -14.41
N ASP A 204 -4.28 -6.85 -14.01
CA ASP A 204 -4.03 -6.48 -12.63
C ASP A 204 -5.17 -5.62 -12.10
N TYR A 205 -5.72 -5.95 -10.93
CA TYR A 205 -6.74 -5.18 -10.21
C TYR A 205 -6.16 -4.59 -8.91
N THR A 206 -4.85 -4.39 -8.81
CA THR A 206 -4.10 -3.93 -7.61
C THR A 206 -4.08 -4.90 -6.43
N TYR A 207 -5.21 -5.55 -6.13
CA TYR A 207 -5.36 -6.46 -4.98
C TYR A 207 -5.31 -7.94 -5.40
N PHE A 208 -5.64 -8.21 -6.66
CA PHE A 208 -5.56 -9.53 -7.27
C PHE A 208 -5.28 -9.38 -8.77
N LYS A 209 -4.86 -10.48 -9.41
CA LYS A 209 -4.65 -10.59 -10.85
C LYS A 209 -5.51 -11.68 -11.43
N VAL A 210 -6.12 -11.40 -12.57
CA VAL A 210 -6.82 -12.41 -13.36
C VAL A 210 -5.91 -12.84 -14.51
N ILE A 211 -5.52 -14.10 -14.51
CA ILE A 211 -4.64 -14.69 -15.54
C ILE A 211 -5.29 -16.00 -16.00
N ASN A 212 -5.68 -16.06 -17.28
CA ASN A 212 -6.37 -17.22 -17.85
C ASN A 212 -7.59 -17.64 -17.02
N ASN A 213 -8.42 -16.66 -16.64
CA ASN A 213 -9.60 -16.81 -15.77
C ASN A 213 -9.31 -17.36 -14.36
N LYS A 214 -8.04 -17.38 -13.92
CA LYS A 214 -7.66 -17.72 -12.55
C LYS A 214 -7.33 -16.48 -11.77
N VAL A 215 -7.82 -16.43 -10.54
CA VAL A 215 -7.60 -15.32 -9.61
C VAL A 215 -6.37 -15.61 -8.76
N ASN A 216 -5.38 -14.72 -8.84
CA ASN A 216 -4.17 -14.76 -8.02
C ASN A 216 -4.21 -13.57 -7.08
N LEU A 217 -4.29 -13.81 -5.77
CA LEU A 217 -4.32 -12.74 -4.78
C LEU A 217 -2.90 -12.23 -4.53
N ASN A 218 -2.74 -10.91 -4.40
CA ASN A 218 -1.43 -10.32 -4.09
C ASN A 218 -1.01 -10.54 -2.63
N SER A 219 -1.98 -10.73 -1.74
CA SER A 219 -1.79 -11.10 -0.34
C SER A 219 -2.61 -12.35 -0.03
N LEU A 220 -1.93 -13.49 0.17
CA LEU A 220 -2.55 -14.76 0.51
C LEU A 220 -1.82 -15.37 1.71
N ASN A 221 -2.56 -15.58 2.79
CA ASN A 221 -2.06 -16.21 4.02
C ASN A 221 -2.77 -17.55 4.28
N ALA A 222 -2.98 -18.34 3.22
CA ALA A 222 -3.53 -19.68 3.34
C ALA A 222 -2.42 -20.70 3.61
N THR A 223 -2.65 -21.62 4.54
CA THR A 223 -1.69 -22.66 4.94
C THR A 223 -2.06 -24.06 4.43
N GLY A 224 -3.33 -24.25 4.05
CA GLY A 224 -3.92 -25.48 3.56
C GLY A 224 -4.45 -25.37 2.13
N LYS A 225 -5.37 -26.28 1.77
CA LYS A 225 -6.03 -26.24 0.47
C LYS A 225 -7.01 -25.07 0.44
N PHE A 226 -6.94 -24.25 -0.60
CA PHE A 226 -7.81 -23.08 -0.75
C PHE A 226 -8.30 -22.94 -2.19
N VAL A 227 -9.38 -22.19 -2.33
CA VAL A 227 -9.86 -21.63 -3.60
C VAL A 227 -9.80 -20.12 -3.52
N SER A 228 -9.19 -19.48 -4.52
CA SER A 228 -9.27 -18.04 -4.73
C SER A 228 -10.40 -17.75 -5.71
N PHE A 229 -11.11 -16.65 -5.46
CA PHE A 229 -12.23 -16.24 -6.29
C PHE A 229 -12.25 -14.73 -6.48
N ALA A 230 -12.90 -14.31 -7.55
CA ALA A 230 -13.36 -12.96 -7.76
C ALA A 230 -14.64 -13.07 -8.57
N PHE A 231 -15.70 -12.42 -8.12
CA PHE A 231 -16.99 -12.41 -8.80
C PHE A 231 -17.68 -11.06 -8.62
N LYS A 232 -18.70 -10.79 -9.42
CA LYS A 232 -19.60 -9.67 -9.19
C LYS A 232 -20.94 -10.20 -8.69
N LEU A 233 -21.52 -9.59 -7.67
CA LEU A 233 -22.82 -10.03 -7.17
C LEU A 233 -23.95 -9.67 -8.13
N LYS A 234 -24.95 -10.55 -8.19
CA LYS A 234 -26.28 -10.23 -8.72
C LYS A 234 -26.99 -9.28 -7.74
N GLY A 235 -26.75 -7.98 -7.88
CA GLY A 235 -27.21 -6.95 -6.96
C GLY A 235 -26.09 -6.42 -6.06
N ILE A 236 -26.43 -5.75 -4.96
CA ILE A 236 -25.45 -4.98 -4.14
C ILE A 236 -25.27 -5.56 -2.72
N ASN A 237 -26.12 -6.50 -2.28
CA ASN A 237 -26.08 -7.00 -0.91
C ASN A 237 -25.27 -8.30 -0.77
N LEU A 238 -24.08 -8.22 -0.15
CA LEU A 238 -23.18 -9.35 0.10
C LEU A 238 -23.59 -10.22 1.30
N GLU A 239 -24.34 -9.67 2.26
CA GLU A 239 -24.66 -10.36 3.52
C GLU A 239 -25.24 -11.78 3.32
N PRO A 240 -26.19 -12.03 2.39
CA PRO A 240 -26.71 -13.37 2.16
C PRO A 240 -25.64 -14.36 1.67
N PHE A 241 -24.70 -13.91 0.83
CA PHE A 241 -23.60 -14.74 0.36
C PHE A 241 -22.63 -15.05 1.50
N VAL A 242 -22.20 -14.05 2.27
CA VAL A 242 -21.30 -14.25 3.42
C VAL A 242 -21.93 -15.21 4.44
N TYR A 243 -23.22 -15.04 4.73
CA TYR A 243 -23.95 -15.94 5.63
C TYR A 243 -23.99 -17.38 5.09
N ALA A 244 -24.29 -17.56 3.79
CA ALA A 244 -24.32 -18.87 3.16
C ALA A 244 -22.93 -19.55 3.18
N VAL A 245 -21.86 -18.80 2.91
CA VAL A 245 -20.48 -19.32 2.99
C VAL A 245 -20.12 -19.70 4.42
N LYS A 246 -20.41 -18.85 5.42
CA LYS A 246 -20.18 -19.16 6.85
C LYS A 246 -20.92 -20.40 7.36
N SER A 247 -22.00 -20.80 6.68
CA SER A 247 -22.73 -22.03 7.00
C SER A 247 -22.04 -23.30 6.50
N VAL A 248 -21.00 -23.18 5.67
CA VAL A 248 -20.18 -24.32 5.25
C VAL A 248 -19.24 -24.69 6.42
N PRO A 249 -19.26 -25.95 6.91
CA PRO A 249 -18.41 -26.36 8.01
C PRO A 249 -16.94 -26.41 7.59
N ASN A 250 -16.04 -26.33 8.58
CA ASN A 250 -14.60 -26.56 8.42
C ASN A 250 -13.90 -25.67 7.38
N ILE A 251 -14.38 -24.45 7.17
CA ILE A 251 -13.68 -23.46 6.36
C ILE A 251 -13.15 -22.31 7.21
N SER A 252 -12.20 -21.58 6.66
CA SER A 252 -11.74 -20.25 7.05
C SER A 252 -11.47 -19.45 5.78
N GLY A 253 -11.26 -18.14 5.91
CA GLY A 253 -10.91 -17.33 4.74
C GLY A 253 -11.32 -15.89 4.89
N HIS A 254 -11.13 -15.15 3.82
CA HIS A 254 -11.34 -13.72 3.77
C HIS A 254 -12.08 -13.37 2.47
N ILE A 255 -13.12 -12.55 2.61
CA ILE A 255 -13.86 -11.97 1.49
C ILE A 255 -13.65 -10.45 1.57
N TYR A 256 -13.23 -9.85 0.47
CA TYR A 256 -13.01 -8.41 0.34
C TYR A 256 -14.05 -7.83 -0.62
N SER A 257 -14.55 -6.66 -0.27
CA SER A 257 -15.49 -5.90 -1.10
C SER A 257 -14.79 -4.81 -1.91
N TYR A 258 -15.44 -4.39 -3.00
CA TYR A 258 -15.05 -3.24 -3.80
C TYR A 258 -14.85 -1.93 -3.02
N ALA A 259 -15.42 -1.82 -1.80
CA ALA A 259 -15.31 -0.66 -0.92
C ALA A 259 -14.23 -0.83 0.16
N GLY A 260 -13.46 -1.93 0.14
CA GLY A 260 -12.38 -2.19 1.09
C GLY A 260 -12.82 -2.84 2.41
N THR A 261 -14.10 -3.16 2.59
CA THR A 261 -14.55 -3.96 3.73
C THR A 261 -14.07 -5.39 3.60
N GLU A 262 -13.50 -5.92 4.68
CA GLU A 262 -13.09 -7.32 4.84
C GLU A 262 -14.11 -8.08 5.70
N TYR A 263 -14.43 -9.30 5.27
CA TYR A 263 -15.28 -10.24 5.97
C TYR A 263 -14.48 -11.50 6.24
N VAL A 264 -14.25 -11.79 7.52
CA VAL A 264 -13.58 -13.02 7.97
C VAL A 264 -14.62 -14.14 8.10
N LEU A 265 -14.28 -15.31 7.56
CA LEU A 265 -15.10 -16.53 7.56
C LEU A 265 -14.82 -17.42 8.76
#